data_AF-A0A1X7T952-F1
#
_entry.id   AF-A0A1X7T952-F1
#
_cell.length_a   1.000
_cell.length_b   1.000
_cell.length_c   1.000
_cell.angle_alpha   90.00
_cell.angle_beta   90.00
_cell.angle_gamma   90.00
#
_symmetry.space_group_name_H-M   'P 1'
#
loop_
_entity.id
_entity.type
_entity.pdbx_description
1 polymer ?
#
loop_
_entity_poly.entity_id
_entity_poly.type
_entity_poly.pdbx_seq_one_letter_code
_entity_poly.pdbx_strand_id
1 'polypeptide(L)'
;MGVGTHHFARLQDAVAGLTRHLAYSLVEWNSVQALLVNRLTALDKCPGIRPIGVGETLRRIMDKTVCVLTRDDAESVCGVSQLCAGLQSGIEGAIATARDMFSDDDTGMLVMDAKNAFNSINRLSLLWNVCVLWPRTSRYIFNTYRGWSSLILKGCNETIYSREVVIQGDPLSMFVYAIGTIPLIQKLTNTSGPTQLWYADDSSALGNLSVLRS
;
A
#
# COMPACT_ATOMS: atom_id res chain seq x y z
N MET A 1 -24.49 -34.79 -11.29
CA MET A 1 -23.44 -33.75 -11.37
C MET A 1 -23.84 -32.42 -10.67
N GLY A 2 -24.65 -32.43 -9.60
CA GLY A 2 -25.24 -31.19 -9.05
C GLY A 2 -24.80 -30.77 -7.64
N VAL A 3 -24.00 -31.55 -6.91
CA VAL A 3 -23.71 -31.25 -5.49
C VAL A 3 -22.53 -30.28 -5.34
N GLY A 4 -21.51 -30.39 -6.18
CA GLY A 4 -20.30 -29.55 -6.09
C GLY A 4 -20.55 -28.07 -6.31
N THR A 5 -21.36 -27.70 -7.33
CA THR A 5 -21.63 -26.31 -7.71
C THR A 5 -22.37 -25.51 -6.62
N HIS A 6 -23.30 -26.13 -5.88
CA HIS A 6 -24.02 -25.46 -4.80
C HIS A 6 -23.16 -25.15 -3.57
N HIS A 7 -22.18 -26.00 -3.24
CA HIS A 7 -21.28 -25.74 -2.11
C HIS A 7 -20.30 -24.60 -2.39
N PHE A 8 -19.79 -24.49 -3.63
CA PHE A 8 -18.93 -23.37 -4.03
C PHE A 8 -19.68 -22.04 -4.01
N ALA A 9 -20.92 -21.99 -4.50
CA ALA A 9 -21.74 -20.78 -4.45
C ALA A 9 -21.96 -20.28 -3.01
N ARG A 10 -22.32 -21.18 -2.08
CA ARG A 10 -22.51 -20.82 -0.66
C ARG A 10 -21.26 -20.27 -0.01
N LEU A 11 -20.09 -20.85 -0.31
CA LEU A 11 -18.82 -20.33 0.20
C LEU A 11 -18.52 -18.95 -0.36
N GLN A 12 -18.69 -18.75 -1.67
CA GLN A 12 -18.48 -17.45 -2.31
C GLN A 12 -19.41 -16.38 -1.70
N ASP A 13 -20.68 -16.69 -1.51
CA ASP A 13 -21.66 -15.79 -0.88
C ASP A 13 -21.27 -15.45 0.56
N ALA A 14 -20.77 -16.41 1.32
CA ALA A 14 -20.30 -16.18 2.69
C ALA A 14 -19.06 -15.28 2.72
N VAL A 15 -18.07 -15.50 1.85
CA VAL A 15 -16.87 -14.66 1.75
C VAL A 15 -17.23 -13.25 1.30
N ALA A 16 -18.11 -13.11 0.29
CA ALA A 16 -18.60 -11.82 -0.16
C ALA A 16 -19.39 -11.10 0.94
N GLY A 17 -20.23 -11.83 1.69
CA GLY A 17 -20.98 -11.32 2.84
C GLY A 17 -20.06 -10.79 3.94
N LEU A 18 -19.04 -11.56 4.32
CA LEU A 18 -18.04 -11.13 5.31
C LEU A 18 -17.25 -9.90 4.82
N THR A 19 -16.79 -9.92 3.56
CA THR A 19 -16.08 -8.77 2.95
C THR A 19 -16.95 -7.52 2.99
N ARG A 20 -18.22 -7.63 2.59
CA ARG A 20 -19.19 -6.53 2.62
C ARG A 20 -19.42 -6.05 4.05
N HIS A 21 -19.55 -6.95 5.02
CA HIS A 21 -19.70 -6.58 6.42
C HIS A 21 -18.51 -5.75 6.92
N LEU A 22 -17.27 -6.17 6.62
CA LEU A 22 -16.08 -5.38 6.96
C LEU A 22 -15.98 -4.06 6.18
N ALA A 23 -16.56 -3.98 4.98
CA ALA A 23 -16.54 -2.77 4.16
C ALA A 23 -17.61 -1.73 4.52
N TYR A 24 -18.73 -2.13 5.14
CA TYR A 24 -19.85 -1.22 5.42
C TYR A 24 -20.19 -1.06 6.90
N SER A 25 -19.76 -1.97 7.77
CA SER A 25 -20.02 -1.91 9.20
C SER A 25 -18.75 -1.54 9.97
N LEU A 26 -18.91 -0.85 11.10
CA LEU A 26 -17.84 -0.79 12.10
C LEU A 26 -17.87 -2.10 12.89
N VAL A 27 -16.81 -2.88 12.82
CA VAL A 27 -16.68 -4.11 13.63
C VAL A 27 -15.74 -3.87 14.78
N GLU A 28 -15.94 -4.56 15.90
CA GLU A 28 -14.98 -4.57 16.99
C GLU A 28 -13.66 -5.22 16.54
N TRP A 29 -12.52 -4.65 16.93
CA TRP A 29 -11.25 -5.11 16.36
C TRP A 29 -10.91 -6.51 16.87
N ASN A 30 -11.23 -6.76 18.14
CA ASN A 30 -11.01 -8.04 18.80
C ASN A 30 -11.78 -9.19 18.12
N SER A 31 -12.89 -8.92 17.43
CA SER A 31 -13.64 -9.97 16.72
C SER A 31 -12.99 -10.39 15.40
N VAL A 32 -12.06 -9.60 14.86
CA VAL A 32 -11.38 -9.87 13.58
C VAL A 32 -9.88 -10.14 13.71
N GLN A 33 -9.30 -10.03 14.91
CA GLN A 33 -7.86 -10.25 15.14
C GLN A 33 -7.35 -11.57 14.56
N ALA A 34 -8.09 -12.67 14.76
CA ALA A 34 -7.71 -13.99 14.27
C ALA A 34 -7.59 -14.04 12.73
N LEU A 35 -8.50 -13.36 12.02
CA LEU A 35 -8.46 -13.25 10.55
C LEU A 35 -7.24 -12.45 10.07
N LEU A 36 -6.76 -11.52 10.89
CA LEU A 36 -5.68 -10.59 10.56
C LEU A 36 -4.28 -11.12 10.89
N VAL A 37 -4.16 -12.31 11.50
CA VAL A 37 -2.85 -12.92 11.82
C VAL A 37 -2.06 -13.20 10.53
N ASN A 38 -0.75 -13.02 10.61
CA ASN A 38 0.17 -13.29 9.51
C ASN A 38 1.25 -14.26 9.95
N ARG A 39 1.62 -15.19 9.07
CA ARG A 39 2.86 -15.97 9.21
C ARG A 39 4.04 -15.13 8.74
N LEU A 40 4.97 -14.83 9.63
CA LEU A 40 6.17 -14.07 9.32
C LEU A 40 7.21 -14.98 8.66
N THR A 41 7.73 -14.53 7.52
CA THR A 41 8.81 -15.20 6.77
C THR A 41 9.93 -14.20 6.53
N ALA A 42 11.15 -14.56 6.94
CA ALA A 42 12.35 -13.76 6.65
C ALA A 42 12.91 -14.19 5.28
N LEU A 43 12.82 -13.32 4.28
CA LEU A 43 13.46 -13.53 2.99
C LEU A 43 14.82 -12.84 2.95
N ASP A 44 15.76 -13.44 2.22
CA ASP A 44 17.07 -12.83 1.98
C ASP A 44 16.97 -11.66 1.00
N LYS A 45 17.55 -10.50 1.35
CA LYS A 45 17.57 -9.28 0.54
C LYS A 45 18.94 -9.01 -0.09
N CYS A 46 20.02 -9.71 0.29
CA CYS A 46 21.37 -9.56 -0.25
C CYS A 46 21.84 -8.09 -0.49
N PRO A 47 22.32 -7.35 0.53
CA PRO A 47 22.42 -7.73 1.94
C PRO A 47 21.15 -7.41 2.75
N GLY A 48 20.98 -8.10 3.88
CA GLY A 48 19.90 -7.84 4.84
C GLY A 48 18.71 -8.78 4.71
N ILE A 49 17.63 -8.47 5.42
CA ILE A 49 16.44 -9.32 5.53
C ILE A 49 15.22 -8.53 5.07
N ARG A 50 14.34 -9.18 4.30
CA ARG A 50 13.02 -8.69 3.95
C ARG A 50 11.94 -9.49 4.70
N PRO A 51 11.32 -8.92 5.74
CA PRO A 51 10.24 -9.58 6.46
C PRO A 51 8.95 -9.56 5.64
N ILE A 52 8.36 -10.73 5.38
CA ILE A 52 7.07 -10.88 4.70
C ILE A 52 6.04 -11.44 5.67
N GLY A 53 4.94 -10.72 5.86
CA GLY A 53 3.76 -11.20 6.58
C GLY A 53 2.79 -11.86 5.63
N VAL A 54 2.76 -13.20 5.64
CA VAL A 54 1.82 -13.98 4.84
C VAL A 54 0.51 -14.13 5.62
N GLY A 55 -0.49 -13.31 5.26
CA GLY A 55 -1.81 -13.35 5.88
C GLY A 55 -2.62 -14.60 5.53
N GLU A 56 -3.69 -14.82 6.30
CA GLU A 56 -4.64 -15.89 6.07
C GLU A 56 -5.19 -15.90 4.63
N THR A 57 -5.43 -17.09 4.08
CA THR A 57 -5.90 -17.23 2.69
C THR A 57 -7.24 -16.54 2.49
N LEU A 58 -8.15 -16.69 3.46
CA LEU A 58 -9.45 -16.02 3.45
C LEU A 58 -9.29 -14.50 3.41
N ARG A 59 -8.45 -13.94 4.29
CA ARG A 59 -8.12 -12.51 4.31
C ARG A 59 -7.58 -12.04 2.96
N ARG A 60 -6.63 -12.76 2.37
CA ARG A 60 -6.04 -12.39 1.07
C ARG A 60 -7.06 -12.40 -0.06
N ILE A 61 -8.04 -13.31 -0.05
CA ILE A 61 -9.15 -13.33 -1.00
C ILE A 61 -10.03 -12.10 -0.81
N MET A 62 -10.36 -11.74 0.43
CA MET A 62 -11.17 -10.57 0.75
C MET A 62 -10.45 -9.27 0.35
N ASP A 63 -9.18 -9.12 0.74
CA ASP A 63 -8.33 -7.97 0.40
C ASP A 63 -8.20 -7.81 -1.11
N LYS A 64 -7.98 -8.92 -1.84
CA LYS A 64 -7.90 -8.90 -3.29
C LYS A 64 -9.24 -8.54 -3.93
N THR A 65 -10.35 -9.01 -3.36
CA THR A 65 -11.70 -8.66 -3.84
C THR A 65 -11.95 -7.16 -3.70
N VAL A 66 -11.67 -6.59 -2.52
CA VAL A 66 -11.78 -5.14 -2.28
C VAL A 66 -10.89 -4.38 -3.26
N CYS A 67 -9.62 -4.76 -3.38
CA CYS A 67 -8.66 -4.15 -4.31
C CYS A 67 -9.18 -4.16 -5.75
N VAL A 68 -9.67 -5.29 -6.26
CA VAL A 68 -10.17 -5.38 -7.65
C VAL A 68 -11.37 -4.47 -7.88
N LEU A 69 -12.24 -4.29 -6.88
CA LEU A 69 -13.46 -3.50 -7.00
C LEU A 69 -13.26 -1.99 -6.87
N THR A 70 -12.13 -1.55 -6.28
CA THR A 70 -11.89 -0.14 -5.93
C THR A 70 -10.53 0.40 -6.37
N ARG A 71 -9.75 -0.39 -7.12
CA ARG A 71 -8.43 0.02 -7.62
C ARG A 71 -8.49 1.23 -8.56
N ASP A 72 -9.60 1.42 -9.26
CA ASP A 72 -9.86 2.56 -10.13
C ASP A 72 -9.86 3.87 -9.35
N ASP A 73 -10.46 3.89 -8.15
CA ASP A 73 -10.40 5.05 -7.26
C ASP A 73 -8.94 5.34 -6.86
N ALA A 74 -8.19 4.30 -6.47
CA ALA A 74 -6.81 4.45 -6.02
C ALA A 74 -5.88 4.94 -7.14
N GLU A 75 -6.06 4.40 -8.34
CA GLU A 75 -5.36 4.84 -9.56
C GLU A 75 -5.70 6.30 -9.89
N SER A 76 -6.98 6.69 -9.81
CA SER A 76 -7.41 8.07 -10.05
C SER A 76 -6.85 9.05 -9.01
N VAL A 77 -6.78 8.66 -7.74
CA VAL A 77 -6.25 9.48 -6.64
C VAL A 77 -4.74 9.66 -6.77
N CYS A 78 -4.02 8.60 -7.11
CA CYS A 78 -2.57 8.64 -7.16
C CYS A 78 -2.07 9.24 -8.48
N GLY A 79 -2.65 8.83 -9.60
CA GLY A 79 -2.25 9.25 -10.94
C GLY A 79 -0.75 9.21 -11.14
N VAL A 80 -0.21 10.28 -11.72
CA VAL A 80 1.24 10.46 -11.93
C VAL A 80 2.00 10.84 -10.66
N SER A 81 1.30 11.20 -9.58
CA SER A 81 1.94 11.62 -8.33
C SER A 81 2.54 10.44 -7.57
N GLN A 82 1.98 9.23 -7.71
CA GLN A 82 2.48 8.03 -7.05
C GLN A 82 2.21 6.79 -7.92
N LEU A 83 3.27 6.28 -8.53
CA LEU A 83 3.16 5.29 -9.60
C LEU A 83 2.92 3.86 -9.10
N CYS A 84 3.09 3.59 -7.80
CA CYS A 84 2.87 2.26 -7.25
C CYS A 84 1.37 1.88 -7.08
N ALA A 85 0.44 2.77 -7.44
CA ALA A 85 -1.00 2.48 -7.49
C ALA A 85 -1.44 1.76 -8.79
N GLY A 86 -0.50 1.49 -9.71
CA GLY A 86 -0.76 0.66 -10.89
C GLY A 86 -1.31 1.40 -12.10
N LEU A 87 -1.03 2.70 -12.22
CA LEU A 87 -1.31 3.50 -13.42
C LEU A 87 -0.73 2.82 -14.65
N GLN A 88 -1.55 2.63 -15.68
CA GLN A 88 -1.10 2.02 -16.94
C GLN A 88 0.03 2.85 -17.56
N SER A 89 1.14 2.20 -17.89
CA SER A 89 2.35 2.82 -18.44
C SER A 89 2.99 3.91 -17.56
N GLY A 90 2.68 3.94 -16.25
CA GLY A 90 3.14 4.99 -15.35
C GLY A 90 4.66 5.04 -15.19
N ILE A 91 5.32 3.88 -15.08
CA ILE A 91 6.78 3.79 -14.94
C ILE A 91 7.46 4.19 -16.24
N GLU A 92 6.96 3.71 -17.37
CA GLU A 92 7.46 4.05 -18.70
C GLU A 92 7.35 5.55 -18.97
N GLY A 93 6.22 6.15 -18.59
CA GLY A 93 6.02 7.60 -18.65
C GLY A 93 7.02 8.36 -17.78
N ALA A 94 7.24 7.92 -16.54
CA ALA A 94 8.21 8.54 -15.64
C ALA A 94 9.65 8.47 -16.19
N ILE A 95 10.05 7.33 -16.76
CA ILE A 95 11.37 7.16 -17.38
C ILE A 95 11.50 8.04 -18.63
N ALA A 96 10.45 8.13 -19.46
CA ALA A 96 10.45 8.98 -20.64
C ALA A 96 10.61 10.47 -20.25
N THR A 97 9.84 10.94 -19.25
CA THR A 97 9.97 12.29 -18.69
C THR A 97 11.38 12.54 -18.16
N ALA A 98 11.94 11.59 -17.41
CA ALA A 98 13.29 11.74 -16.86
C ALA A 98 14.35 11.88 -17.97
N ARG A 99 14.23 11.09 -19.04
CA ARG A 99 15.15 11.17 -20.20
C ARG A 99 15.02 12.48 -20.96
N ASP A 100 13.81 12.95 -21.17
CA ASP A 100 13.54 14.20 -21.89
C ASP A 100 14.13 15.40 -21.13
N MET A 101 13.90 15.47 -19.81
CA MET A 101 14.48 16.53 -18.97
C MET A 101 16.01 16.47 -18.89
N PHE A 102 16.60 15.27 -18.96
CA PHE A 102 18.06 15.09 -18.96
C PHE A 102 18.76 15.45 -20.28
N SER A 103 18.01 15.82 -21.32
CA SER A 103 18.61 16.28 -22.58
C SER A 103 19.26 17.66 -22.47
N ASP A 104 18.98 18.41 -21.39
CA ASP A 104 19.58 19.71 -21.08
C ASP A 104 20.78 19.54 -20.13
N ASP A 105 21.91 20.17 -20.48
CA ASP A 105 23.20 20.03 -19.77
C ASP A 105 23.16 20.56 -18.32
N ASP A 106 22.24 21.48 -18.01
CA ASP A 106 22.11 22.09 -16.68
C ASP A 106 21.06 21.40 -15.78
N THR A 107 20.50 20.28 -16.21
CA THR A 107 19.50 19.51 -15.46
C THR A 107 20.14 18.34 -14.70
N GLY A 108 19.71 18.14 -13.46
CA GLY A 108 20.11 17.00 -12.63
C GLY A 108 18.92 16.22 -12.09
N MET A 109 19.21 15.10 -11.42
CA MET A 109 18.24 14.30 -10.66
C MET A 109 18.79 14.04 -9.25
N LEU A 110 18.02 14.46 -8.25
CA LEU A 110 18.23 14.07 -6.87
C LEU A 110 17.37 12.84 -6.57
N VAL A 111 18.02 11.71 -6.31
CA VAL A 111 17.35 10.46 -5.93
C VAL A 111 17.31 10.37 -4.40
N MET A 112 16.14 10.06 -3.85
CA MET A 112 15.89 9.96 -2.41
C MET A 112 15.26 8.61 -2.11
N ASP A 113 15.90 7.87 -1.20
CA ASP A 113 15.41 6.61 -0.65
C ASP A 113 15.02 6.81 0.83
N ALA A 114 13.77 6.53 1.16
CA ALA A 114 13.26 6.66 2.51
C ALA A 114 13.59 5.42 3.34
N LYS A 115 14.50 5.58 4.32
CA LYS A 115 14.87 4.49 5.23
C LYS A 115 13.64 3.95 5.99
N ASN A 116 13.31 2.68 5.76
CA ASN A 116 12.19 1.98 6.39
C ASN A 116 10.84 2.70 6.19
N ALA A 117 10.55 3.19 4.97
CA ALA A 117 9.39 4.04 4.70
C ALA A 117 8.05 3.46 5.16
N PHE A 118 7.80 2.18 4.89
CA PHE A 118 6.59 1.46 5.31
C PHE A 118 6.38 1.43 6.84
N ASN A 119 7.48 1.56 7.60
CA ASN A 119 7.51 1.47 9.06
C ASN A 119 7.45 2.84 9.72
N SER A 120 7.78 3.90 8.97
CA SER A 120 7.96 5.26 9.47
C SER A 120 6.71 6.14 9.30
N ILE A 121 5.72 5.70 8.51
CA ILE A 121 4.46 6.43 8.36
C ILE A 121 3.64 6.33 9.66
N ASN A 122 2.99 7.42 10.07
CA ASN A 122 2.05 7.38 11.19
C ASN A 122 0.75 6.68 10.77
N ARG A 123 0.34 5.64 11.50
CA ARG A 123 -0.88 4.88 11.19
C ARG A 123 -2.14 5.74 11.17
N LEU A 124 -2.32 6.61 12.16
CA LEU A 124 -3.53 7.43 12.26
C LEU A 124 -3.61 8.39 11.08
N SER A 125 -2.49 9.01 10.70
CA SER A 125 -2.40 9.86 9.51
C SER A 125 -2.73 9.08 8.23
N LEU A 126 -2.19 7.87 8.08
CA LEU A 126 -2.47 7.05 6.91
C LEU A 126 -3.94 6.59 6.84
N LEU A 127 -4.51 6.15 7.96
CA LEU A 127 -5.94 5.80 8.03
C LEU A 127 -6.84 7.01 7.74
N TRP A 128 -6.46 8.18 8.23
CA TRP A 128 -7.15 9.43 7.94
C TRP A 128 -7.08 9.80 6.46
N ASN A 129 -5.88 9.73 5.86
CA ASN A 129 -5.68 10.01 4.44
C ASN A 129 -6.50 9.06 3.57
N VAL A 130 -6.52 7.76 3.89
CA VAL A 130 -7.38 6.78 3.21
C VAL A 130 -8.87 7.08 3.40
N CYS A 131 -9.28 7.55 4.58
CA CYS A 131 -10.66 7.96 4.85
C CYS A 131 -11.13 9.07 3.91
N VAL A 132 -10.27 10.07 3.70
CA VAL A 132 -10.56 11.24 2.86
C VAL A 132 -10.43 10.91 1.38
N LEU A 133 -9.35 10.24 0.97
CA LEU A 133 -8.96 10.08 -0.42
C LEU A 133 -9.52 8.81 -1.07
N TRP A 134 -9.79 7.75 -0.28
CA TRP A 134 -10.31 6.47 -0.80
C TRP A 134 -11.55 6.00 -0.01
N PRO A 135 -12.65 6.79 -0.02
CA PRO A 135 -13.78 6.60 0.88
C PRO A 135 -14.47 5.24 0.69
N ARG A 136 -14.55 4.73 -0.55
CA ARG A 136 -15.16 3.41 -0.88
C ARG A 136 -14.48 2.24 -0.15
N THR A 137 -13.19 2.36 0.18
CA THR A 137 -12.38 1.30 0.82
C THR A 137 -12.06 1.63 2.29
N SER A 138 -12.25 2.88 2.70
CA SER A 138 -11.84 3.42 4.00
C SER A 138 -12.27 2.60 5.21
N ARG A 139 -13.53 2.15 5.27
CA ARG A 139 -14.08 1.37 6.38
C ARG A 139 -13.42 -0.01 6.48
N TYR A 140 -13.21 -0.67 5.35
CA TYR A 140 -12.52 -1.95 5.28
C TYR A 140 -11.08 -1.81 5.78
N ILE A 141 -10.36 -0.80 5.29
CA ILE A 141 -8.99 -0.50 5.76
C ILE A 141 -8.99 -0.18 7.25
N PHE A 142 -9.90 0.67 7.74
CA PHE A 142 -9.99 0.97 9.16
C PHE A 142 -10.18 -0.29 10.01
N ASN A 143 -11.11 -1.17 9.62
CA ASN A 143 -11.38 -2.41 10.34
C ASN A 143 -10.18 -3.37 10.34
N THR A 144 -9.37 -3.37 9.29
CA THR A 144 -8.28 -4.34 9.11
C THR A 144 -6.89 -3.81 9.49
N TYR A 145 -6.68 -2.49 9.51
CA TYR A 145 -5.39 -1.84 9.77
C TYR A 145 -5.31 -1.05 11.08
N ARG A 146 -6.41 -0.80 11.80
CA ARG A 146 -6.38 0.06 13.01
C ARG A 146 -5.57 -0.50 14.17
N GLY A 147 -5.51 -1.82 14.33
CA GLY A 147 -4.79 -2.48 15.41
C GLY A 147 -3.49 -3.15 14.97
N TRP A 148 -2.83 -3.83 15.90
CA TRP A 148 -1.58 -4.55 15.65
C TRP A 148 -1.85 -6.03 15.40
N SER A 149 -1.78 -6.46 14.15
CA SER A 149 -1.86 -7.89 13.84
C SER A 149 -0.68 -8.66 14.42
N SER A 150 -0.90 -9.94 14.73
CA SER A 150 0.17 -10.83 15.18
C SER A 150 0.95 -11.36 13.99
N LEU A 151 2.28 -11.32 14.08
CA LEU A 151 3.25 -11.83 13.13
C LEU A 151 3.91 -13.07 13.75
N ILE A 152 3.50 -14.25 13.30
CA ILE A 152 3.91 -15.53 13.88
C ILE A 152 5.12 -16.08 13.14
N LEU A 153 6.26 -16.19 13.83
CA LEU A 153 7.47 -16.80 13.31
C LEU A 153 7.55 -18.27 13.75
N LYS A 154 7.71 -19.18 12.79
CA LYS A 154 7.79 -20.62 13.09
C LYS A 154 8.95 -20.91 14.04
N GLY A 155 8.68 -21.61 15.14
CA GLY A 155 9.68 -21.98 16.15
C GLY A 155 10.02 -20.87 17.14
N CYS A 156 9.32 -19.72 17.09
CA CYS A 156 9.42 -18.66 18.07
C CYS A 156 8.19 -18.69 18.99
N ASN A 157 8.40 -18.60 20.31
CA ASN A 157 7.31 -18.50 21.28
C ASN A 157 6.87 -17.06 21.54
N GLU A 158 7.63 -16.08 21.05
CA GLU A 158 7.28 -14.67 21.15
C GLU A 158 6.39 -14.25 19.98
N THR A 159 5.34 -13.49 20.29
CA THR A 159 4.51 -12.87 19.26
C THR A 159 5.09 -11.52 18.89
N ILE A 160 5.45 -11.36 17.62
CA ILE A 160 5.81 -10.06 17.05
C ILE A 160 4.51 -9.38 16.60
N TYR A 161 4.41 -8.07 16.78
CA TYR A 161 3.21 -7.32 16.41
C TYR A 161 3.52 -6.37 15.24
N SER A 162 2.57 -6.25 14.30
CA SER A 162 2.66 -5.28 13.20
C SER A 162 2.41 -3.87 13.73
N ARG A 163 3.41 -3.29 14.42
CA ARG A 163 3.39 -1.90 14.87
C ARG A 163 3.55 -0.91 13.70
N GLU A 164 4.12 -1.41 12.61
CA GLU A 164 4.25 -0.76 11.32
C GLU A 164 2.88 -0.62 10.64
N VAL A 165 2.73 0.32 9.70
CA VAL A 165 1.41 0.64 9.14
C VAL A 165 0.97 -0.38 8.11
N VAL A 166 1.86 -0.82 7.23
CA VAL A 166 1.53 -1.78 6.18
C VAL A 166 2.43 -3.01 6.25
N ILE A 167 1.86 -4.18 5.99
CA ILE A 167 2.56 -5.45 6.07
C ILE A 167 2.96 -5.88 4.66
N GLN A 168 4.24 -6.14 4.42
CA GLN A 168 4.69 -6.68 3.14
C GLN A 168 4.10 -8.07 2.91
N GLY A 169 3.41 -8.24 1.78
CA GLY A 169 2.71 -9.48 1.42
C GLY A 169 1.18 -9.39 1.45
N ASP A 170 0.62 -8.31 2.01
CA ASP A 170 -0.80 -8.01 1.95
C ASP A 170 -1.19 -7.41 0.56
N PRO A 171 -2.22 -7.94 -0.13
CA PRO A 171 -2.72 -7.38 -1.39
C PRO A 171 -3.06 -5.89 -1.39
N LEU A 172 -3.50 -5.32 -0.26
CA LEU A 172 -3.91 -3.91 -0.15
C LEU A 172 -2.76 -2.98 0.29
N SER A 173 -1.67 -3.52 0.82
CA SER A 173 -0.59 -2.75 1.45
C SER A 173 -0.04 -1.62 0.56
N MET A 174 0.24 -1.92 -0.70
CA MET A 174 0.81 -0.96 -1.64
C MET A 174 -0.15 0.18 -1.98
N PHE A 175 -1.45 -0.11 -2.16
CA PHE A 175 -2.45 0.93 -2.43
C PHE A 175 -2.67 1.82 -1.21
N VAL A 176 -2.72 1.22 -0.03
CA VAL A 176 -2.85 1.94 1.25
C VAL A 176 -1.65 2.86 1.46
N TYR A 177 -0.44 2.39 1.16
CA TYR A 177 0.77 3.21 1.19
C TYR A 177 0.74 4.33 0.14
N ALA A 178 0.38 4.00 -1.10
CA ALA A 178 0.31 4.96 -2.21
C ALA A 178 -0.59 6.14 -1.85
N ILE A 179 -1.84 5.85 -1.47
CA ILE A 179 -2.83 6.87 -1.10
C ILE A 179 -2.42 7.60 0.18
N GLY A 180 -1.90 6.86 1.17
CA GLY A 180 -1.46 7.43 2.44
C GLY A 180 -0.36 8.47 2.31
N THR A 181 0.46 8.38 1.25
CA THR A 181 1.58 9.31 1.00
C THR A 181 1.22 10.50 0.11
N ILE A 182 0.06 10.50 -0.57
CA ILE A 182 -0.34 11.58 -1.49
C ILE A 182 -0.26 12.99 -0.86
N PRO A 183 -0.74 13.24 0.37
CA PRO A 183 -0.64 14.59 0.93
C PRO A 183 0.81 15.06 1.13
N LEU A 184 1.74 14.15 1.45
CA LEU A 184 3.16 14.45 1.55
C LEU A 184 3.73 14.80 0.17
N ILE A 185 3.45 13.96 -0.83
CA ILE A 185 3.93 14.14 -2.20
C ILE A 185 3.43 15.46 -2.79
N GLN A 186 2.15 15.77 -2.61
CA GLN A 186 1.56 17.03 -3.07
C GLN A 186 2.19 18.23 -2.37
N LYS A 187 2.44 18.14 -1.06
CA LYS A 187 3.13 19.21 -0.32
C LYS A 187 4.54 19.43 -0.87
N LEU A 188 5.29 18.37 -1.09
CA LEU A 188 6.64 18.45 -1.65
C LEU A 188 6.59 19.04 -3.06
N THR A 189 5.73 18.53 -3.93
CA THR A 189 5.57 18.98 -5.33
C THR A 189 5.18 20.46 -5.41
N ASN A 190 4.26 20.92 -4.56
CA ASN A 190 3.81 22.32 -4.56
C ASN A 190 4.84 23.29 -3.97
N THR A 191 5.77 22.79 -3.16
CA THR A 191 6.83 23.60 -2.54
C THR A 191 8.12 23.56 -3.36
N SER A 192 8.29 22.54 -4.20
CA SER A 192 9.47 22.34 -5.02
C SER A 192 9.25 22.88 -6.44
N GLY A 193 10.14 23.72 -6.94
CA GLY A 193 10.22 24.00 -8.39
C GLY A 193 10.53 22.77 -9.27
N PRO A 194 11.33 21.79 -8.81
CA PRO A 194 11.63 20.56 -9.55
C PRO A 194 10.43 19.63 -9.80
N THR A 195 10.46 18.93 -10.94
CA THR A 195 9.53 17.84 -11.25
C THR A 195 9.83 16.63 -10.38
N GLN A 196 8.82 16.11 -9.67
CA GLN A 196 9.00 14.94 -8.83
C GLN A 196 8.43 13.68 -9.45
N LEU A 197 9.17 12.57 -9.33
CA LEU A 197 8.75 11.23 -9.73
C LEU A 197 8.78 10.33 -8.50
N TRP A 198 7.70 9.59 -8.27
CA TRP A 198 7.55 8.74 -7.08
C TRP A 198 7.07 7.35 -7.48
N TYR A 199 7.79 6.33 -7.01
CA TYR A 199 7.36 4.94 -7.07
C TYR A 199 7.52 4.32 -5.68
N ALA A 200 6.39 4.10 -5.00
CA ALA A 200 6.38 3.71 -3.61
C ALA A 200 7.22 4.69 -2.75
N ASP A 201 8.22 4.18 -2.04
CA ASP A 201 9.17 4.92 -1.23
C ASP A 201 10.34 5.52 -2.01
N ASP A 202 10.60 5.02 -3.22
CA ASP A 202 11.60 5.56 -4.11
C ASP A 202 11.09 6.87 -4.72
N SER A 203 11.85 7.95 -4.52
CA SER A 203 11.49 9.27 -5.03
C SER A 203 12.66 9.94 -5.73
N SER A 204 12.34 10.81 -6.66
CA SER A 204 13.34 11.57 -7.41
C SER A 204 12.82 12.97 -7.71
N ALA A 205 13.71 13.96 -7.61
CA ALA A 205 13.43 15.34 -8.00
C ALA A 205 14.34 15.73 -9.17
N LEU A 206 13.73 16.17 -10.27
CA LEU A 206 14.41 16.54 -11.52
C LEU A 206 14.25 18.03 -11.78
N GLY A 207 15.34 18.70 -12.09
CA GLY A 207 15.33 20.12 -12.40
C GLY A 207 16.73 20.70 -12.51
N ASN A 208 16.80 22.01 -12.68
CA ASN A 208 18.08 22.70 -12.83
C ASN A 208 18.96 22.49 -11.59
N LEU A 209 20.27 22.28 -11.80
CA LEU A 209 21.24 22.04 -10.73
C LEU A 209 21.28 23.15 -9.68
N SER A 210 21.01 24.40 -10.05
CA SER A 210 20.96 25.52 -9.10
C SER A 210 19.83 25.38 -8.08
N VAL A 211 18.70 24.81 -8.50
CA VAL A 211 17.51 24.59 -7.66
C VAL A 211 17.64 23.31 -6.84
N LEU A 212 18.31 22.28 -7.36
CA LEU A 212 18.52 21.03 -6.63
C LEU A 212 19.56 21.14 -5.51
N ARG A 213 20.42 22.16 -5.54
CA ARG A 213 21.49 22.39 -4.55
C ARG A 213 21.10 23.31 -3.40
N SER A 214 19.95 23.99 -3.47
CA SER A 214 19.46 24.92 -2.44
C SER A 214 18.77 24.19 -1.30
#